data_AF-A0A078J6F7-F1
#
_entry.id   AF-A0A078J6F7-F1
#
_cell.length_a   1.000
_cell.length_b   1.000
_cell.length_c   1.000
_cell.angle_alpha   90.00
_cell.angle_beta   90.00
_cell.angle_gamma   90.00
#
_symmetry.space_group_name_H-M   'P 1'
#
loop_
_entity.id
_entity.type
_entity.pdbx_description
1 polymer ?
#
loop_
_entity_poly.entity_id
_entity_poly.type
_entity_poly.pdbx_seq_one_letter_code
_entity_poly.pdbx_strand_id
1 'polypeptide(L)'
;MAAPIILSCFFLSFFFSVSVSALNVGVQLTHPTVSLSKECSRKCESEFCSVPPLLRYGKYCGLLYSGCPGERPCDGLDSCCMKHDACVQSKNNDYLSQECSQKFINCMNNFSNTKQPTFNGNTCDPDEVIDVISIVMDAALIAGRVFRKP
;
A
#
# COMPACT_ATOMS: atom_id res chain seq x y z
N MET A 1 -32.77 -20.87 -44.90
CA MET A 1 -32.01 -21.36 -43.72
C MET A 1 -30.86 -20.40 -43.47
N ALA A 2 -31.14 -19.29 -42.82
CA ALA A 2 -30.18 -18.23 -42.51
C ALA A 2 -30.46 -17.77 -41.08
N ALA A 3 -30.01 -18.55 -40.10
CA ALA A 3 -30.42 -18.36 -38.71
C ALA A 3 -29.45 -18.86 -37.61
N PRO A 4 -28.11 -18.96 -37.80
CA PRO A 4 -27.25 -19.08 -36.62
C PRO A 4 -26.13 -18.04 -36.50
N ILE A 5 -25.92 -17.15 -37.49
CA ILE A 5 -24.75 -16.25 -37.48
C ILE A 5 -25.03 -14.93 -36.73
N ILE A 6 -26.28 -14.46 -36.71
CA ILE A 6 -26.64 -13.16 -36.11
C ILE A 6 -26.69 -13.21 -34.57
N LEU A 7 -26.98 -14.38 -33.98
CA LEU A 7 -27.09 -14.54 -32.52
C LEU A 7 -25.71 -14.63 -31.83
N SER A 8 -24.67 -15.05 -32.55
CA SER A 8 -23.30 -15.11 -32.04
C SER A 8 -22.66 -13.72 -31.92
N CYS A 9 -22.96 -12.81 -32.84
CA CYS A 9 -22.42 -11.45 -32.80
C CYS A 9 -23.03 -10.56 -31.70
N PHE A 10 -24.28 -10.81 -31.30
CA PHE A 10 -24.95 -10.07 -30.22
C PHE A 10 -24.43 -10.46 -28.83
N PHE A 11 -23.97 -11.70 -28.64
CA PHE A 11 -23.40 -12.15 -27.37
C PHE A 11 -21.97 -11.66 -27.16
N LEU A 12 -21.18 -11.51 -28.23
CA LEU A 12 -19.81 -10.99 -28.15
C LEU A 12 -19.75 -9.47 -27.95
N SER A 13 -20.78 -8.73 -28.37
CA SER A 13 -20.82 -7.26 -28.21
C SER A 13 -21.30 -6.80 -26.83
N PHE A 14 -21.90 -7.69 -26.02
CA PHE A 14 -22.36 -7.35 -24.67
C PHE A 14 -21.24 -7.42 -23.60
N PHE A 15 -20.14 -8.11 -23.87
CA PHE A 15 -19.02 -8.24 -22.93
C PHE A 15 -17.96 -7.13 -23.03
N PHE A 16 -17.99 -6.28 -24.06
CA PHE A 16 -17.01 -5.20 -24.23
C PHE A 16 -17.40 -3.89 -23.54
N SER A 17 -18.56 -3.82 -22.89
CA SER A 17 -19.07 -2.57 -22.30
C SER A 17 -18.96 -2.52 -20.77
N VAL A 18 -18.17 -3.39 -20.13
CA VAL A 18 -17.76 -3.16 -18.74
C VAL A 18 -16.83 -1.94 -18.71
N SER A 19 -17.41 -0.77 -18.54
CA SER A 19 -16.66 0.44 -18.19
C SER A 19 -15.99 0.17 -16.85
N VAL A 20 -14.72 -0.21 -16.90
CA VAL A 20 -13.84 -0.23 -15.73
C VAL A 20 -13.70 1.23 -15.32
N SER A 21 -14.57 1.65 -14.40
CA SER A 21 -14.41 2.92 -13.71
C SER A 21 -13.19 2.77 -12.82
N ALA A 22 -12.02 3.09 -13.34
CA ALA A 22 -10.84 3.25 -12.51
C ALA A 22 -11.11 4.43 -11.57
N LEU A 23 -11.12 4.17 -10.27
CA LEU A 23 -11.23 5.23 -9.26
C LEU A 23 -9.92 6.01 -9.27
N ASN A 24 -9.82 7.01 -10.15
CA ASN A 24 -8.71 7.96 -10.15
C ASN A 24 -8.90 8.91 -8.98
N VAL A 25 -8.38 8.56 -7.80
CA VAL A 25 -8.18 9.52 -6.70
C VAL A 25 -6.93 10.35 -7.00
N GLY A 26 -6.89 10.95 -8.20
CA GLY A 26 -5.94 11.98 -8.55
C GLY A 26 -6.48 13.28 -8.00
N VAL A 27 -5.75 13.92 -7.08
CA VAL A 27 -6.06 15.30 -6.67
C VAL A 27 -5.88 16.19 -7.89
N GLN A 28 -6.99 16.58 -8.51
CA GLN A 28 -7.00 17.52 -9.62
C GLN A 28 -6.78 18.92 -9.06
N LEU A 29 -5.50 19.31 -8.92
CA LEU A 29 -5.07 20.61 -8.45
C LEU A 29 -5.41 21.69 -9.50
N THR A 30 -6.63 22.21 -9.44
CA THR A 30 -7.11 23.31 -10.28
C THR A 30 -6.88 24.69 -9.65
N HIS A 31 -6.24 24.76 -8.48
CA HIS A 31 -5.97 26.02 -7.78
C HIS A 31 -4.54 26.08 -7.22
N PRO A 32 -3.79 27.19 -7.43
CA PRO A 32 -2.41 27.36 -6.95
C PRO A 32 -2.31 27.59 -5.43
N THR A 33 -3.41 27.41 -4.68
CA THR A 33 -3.51 27.69 -3.23
C THR A 33 -3.99 26.52 -2.38
N VAL A 34 -4.32 25.37 -2.96
CA VAL A 34 -4.58 24.15 -2.18
C VAL A 34 -3.26 23.44 -1.96
N SER A 35 -2.52 23.86 -0.91
CA SER A 35 -1.48 23.00 -0.37
C SER A 35 -2.18 21.75 0.15
N LEU A 36 -1.98 20.59 -0.48
CA LEU A 36 -2.18 19.33 0.20
C LEU A 36 -1.17 19.36 1.34
N SER A 37 -1.58 19.84 2.52
CA SER A 37 -0.85 19.51 3.73
C SER A 37 -0.89 18.00 3.74
N LYS A 38 0.23 17.36 3.38
CA LYS A 38 0.40 15.93 3.56
C LYS A 38 0.13 15.71 5.04
N GLU A 39 -1.07 15.30 5.36
CA GLU A 39 -1.44 14.97 6.73
C GLU A 39 -0.52 13.81 7.09
N CYS A 40 0.45 14.13 7.94
CA CYS A 40 1.43 13.21 8.43
C CYS A 40 1.07 12.87 9.87
N SER A 41 1.36 11.64 10.29
CA SER A 41 0.99 11.18 11.61
C SER A 41 2.01 11.61 12.67
N ARG A 42 1.50 11.99 13.84
CA ARG A 42 2.27 12.13 15.08
C ARG A 42 1.80 11.14 16.16
N LYS A 43 0.81 10.31 15.85
CA LYS A 43 0.15 9.40 16.78
C LYS A 43 0.40 7.96 16.38
N CYS A 44 0.62 7.10 17.37
CA CYS A 44 0.72 5.66 17.16
C CYS A 44 -0.69 5.10 16.98
N GLU A 45 -1.08 4.83 15.74
CA GLU A 45 -2.39 4.27 15.41
C GLU A 45 -2.34 2.73 15.46
N SER A 46 -3.50 2.12 15.68
CA SER A 46 -3.69 0.66 15.62
C SER A 46 -5.10 0.35 15.11
N GLU A 47 -5.42 0.94 13.97
CA GLU A 47 -6.75 0.89 13.35
C GLU A 47 -6.74 0.00 12.10
N PHE A 48 -7.85 -0.71 11.87
CA PHE A 48 -8.05 -1.53 10.67
C PHE A 48 -6.93 -2.58 10.44
N CYS A 49 -6.48 -3.22 11.52
CA CYS A 49 -5.31 -4.13 11.57
C CYS A 49 -5.30 -5.20 10.47
N SER A 50 -6.47 -5.69 10.06
CA SER A 50 -6.64 -6.77 9.08
C SER A 50 -7.14 -6.30 7.70
N VAL A 51 -7.25 -4.98 7.48
CA VAL A 51 -7.86 -4.41 6.26
C VAL A 51 -6.81 -3.57 5.53
N PRO A 52 -5.99 -4.16 4.63
CA PRO A 52 -4.82 -3.48 4.07
C PRO A 52 -5.08 -2.10 3.42
N PRO A 53 -6.21 -1.85 2.72
CA PRO A 53 -6.49 -0.52 2.18
C PRO A 53 -6.71 0.58 3.24
N LEU A 54 -7.10 0.22 4.46
CA LEU A 54 -7.44 1.14 5.55
C LEU A 54 -6.49 1.05 6.74
N LEU A 55 -5.60 0.05 6.75
CA LEU A 55 -4.67 -0.25 7.83
C LEU A 55 -3.84 0.98 8.20
N ARG A 56 -3.87 1.32 9.49
CA ARG A 56 -3.00 2.33 10.11
C ARG A 56 -2.37 1.73 11.35
N TYR A 57 -1.09 1.41 11.25
CA TYR A 57 -0.29 0.90 12.36
C TYR A 57 0.89 1.83 12.62
N GLY A 58 1.08 2.20 13.90
CA GLY A 58 2.08 3.17 14.30
C GLY A 58 1.88 4.51 13.57
N LYS A 59 2.98 5.14 13.16
CA LYS A 59 2.96 6.40 12.42
C LYS A 59 3.20 6.22 10.92
N TYR A 60 3.73 5.07 10.49
CA TYR A 60 4.28 4.88 9.16
C TYR A 60 3.69 3.69 8.39
N CYS A 61 3.02 2.74 9.04
CA CYS A 61 2.46 1.60 8.33
C CYS A 61 1.05 1.90 7.83
N GLY A 62 0.90 2.15 6.53
CA GLY A 62 -0.40 2.29 5.88
C GLY A 62 -0.30 2.80 4.45
N LEU A 63 -1.36 2.63 3.66
CA LEU A 63 -1.40 3.14 2.29
C LEU A 63 -1.57 4.67 2.30
N LEU A 64 -0.66 5.39 1.65
CA LEU A 64 -0.65 6.86 1.59
C LEU A 64 -0.68 7.51 3.00
N TYR A 65 -0.13 6.80 4.00
CA TYR A 65 -0.07 7.21 5.39
C TYR A 65 1.39 7.15 5.84
N SER A 66 1.89 8.22 6.46
CA SER A 66 3.28 8.29 6.91
C SER A 66 3.45 9.29 8.06
N GLY A 67 4.54 9.17 8.82
CA GLY A 67 4.80 10.01 9.99
C GLY A 67 5.38 11.38 9.62
N CYS A 68 5.19 12.36 10.49
CA CYS A 68 5.74 13.70 10.27
C CYS A 68 7.27 13.74 10.34
N PRO A 69 7.92 14.72 9.67
CA PRO A 69 9.35 14.92 9.80
C PRO A 69 9.80 15.03 11.26
N GLY A 70 10.79 14.23 11.64
CA GLY A 70 11.34 14.19 13.00
C GLY A 70 10.59 13.30 13.99
N GLU A 71 9.43 12.74 13.62
CA GLU A 71 8.75 11.76 14.45
C GLU A 71 9.57 10.46 14.53
N ARG A 72 9.61 9.87 15.72
CA ARG A 72 10.17 8.53 15.92
C ARG A 72 9.10 7.47 15.65
N PRO A 73 9.48 6.30 15.10
CA PRO A 73 8.57 5.18 14.96
C PRO A 73 8.13 4.68 16.34
N CYS A 74 6.93 4.12 16.40
CA CYS A 74 6.29 3.65 17.62
C CYS A 74 6.94 2.37 18.16
N ASP A 75 7.37 1.47 17.27
CA ASP A 75 8.07 0.23 17.60
C ASP A 75 8.98 -0.23 16.45
N GLY A 76 9.47 -1.47 16.53
CA GLY A 76 10.33 -2.05 15.51
C GLY A 76 9.62 -2.30 14.17
N LEU A 77 8.33 -2.64 14.16
CA LEU A 77 7.54 -2.83 12.95
C LEU A 77 7.29 -1.48 12.25
N ASP A 78 6.91 -0.46 13.01
CA ASP A 78 6.71 0.90 12.50
C ASP A 78 8.02 1.50 11.95
N SER A 79 9.17 1.11 12.52
CA SER A 79 10.50 1.46 11.99
C SER A 79 10.77 0.83 10.61
N CYS A 80 10.26 -0.38 10.36
CA CYS A 80 10.33 -0.99 9.03
C CYS A 80 9.52 -0.19 8.00
N CYS A 81 8.31 0.24 8.37
CA CYS A 81 7.45 1.05 7.52
C CYS A 81 8.07 2.43 7.23
N MET A 82 8.63 3.10 8.25
CA MET A 82 9.35 4.37 8.08
C MET A 82 10.49 4.26 7.07
N LYS A 83 11.26 3.17 7.12
CA LYS A 83 12.36 2.91 6.16
C LYS A 83 11.83 2.61 4.76
N HIS A 84 10.71 1.88 4.66
CA HIS A 84 10.06 1.60 3.40
C HIS A 84 9.57 2.89 2.72
N ASP A 85 8.88 3.76 3.44
CA ASP A 85 8.40 5.05 2.93
C ASP A 85 9.54 5.93 2.44
N ALA A 86 10.62 6.02 3.22
CA ALA A 86 11.82 6.74 2.81
C ALA A 86 12.47 6.14 1.56
N CYS A 87 12.50 4.80 1.46
CA CYS A 87 12.99 4.11 0.26
C CYS A 87 12.15 4.46 -0.97
N VAL A 88 10.82 4.34 -0.88
CA VAL A 88 9.90 4.67 -1.97
C VAL A 88 10.05 6.13 -2.39
N GLN A 89 10.14 7.05 -1.43
CA GLN A 89 10.36 8.47 -1.71
C GLN A 89 11.68 8.70 -2.45
N SER A 90 12.77 8.03 -2.04
CA SER A 90 14.07 8.12 -2.71
C SER A 90 14.09 7.57 -4.14
N LYS A 91 13.11 6.73 -4.48
CA LYS A 91 12.92 6.11 -5.79
C LYS A 91 11.83 6.80 -6.61
N ASN A 92 11.65 8.11 -6.45
CA ASN A 92 10.63 8.90 -7.16
C ASN A 92 9.20 8.43 -6.89
N ASN A 93 8.90 8.07 -5.63
CA ASN A 93 7.61 7.51 -5.20
C ASN A 93 7.23 6.21 -5.94
N ASP A 94 8.22 5.39 -6.30
CA ASP A 94 8.00 4.09 -6.94
C ASP A 94 7.66 3.00 -5.91
N TYR A 95 6.37 2.84 -5.63
CA TYR A 95 5.84 1.78 -4.76
C TYR A 95 6.03 0.36 -5.33
N LEU A 96 6.38 0.22 -6.62
CA LEU A 96 6.68 -1.09 -7.24
C LEU A 96 8.18 -1.41 -7.24
N SER A 97 8.99 -0.59 -6.56
CA SER A 97 10.42 -0.84 -6.37
C SER A 97 10.63 -2.19 -5.68
N GLN A 98 11.23 -3.14 -6.43
CA GLN A 98 11.57 -4.46 -5.89
C GLN A 98 12.57 -4.36 -4.73
N GLU A 99 13.48 -3.38 -4.79
CA GLU A 99 14.45 -3.14 -3.72
C GLU A 99 13.76 -2.71 -2.42
N CYS A 100 12.82 -1.76 -2.50
CA CYS A 100 12.10 -1.28 -1.32
C CYS A 100 11.22 -2.37 -0.73
N SER A 101 10.48 -3.09 -1.59
CA SER A 101 9.59 -4.18 -1.17
C SER A 101 10.37 -5.31 -0.49
N GLN A 102 11.49 -5.76 -1.07
CA GLN A 102 12.30 -6.83 -0.48
C GLN A 102 12.96 -6.42 0.84
N LYS A 103 13.51 -5.20 0.92
CA LYS A 103 14.06 -4.67 2.17
C LYS A 103 13.00 -4.60 3.26
N PHE A 104 11.77 -4.24 2.90
CA PHE A 104 10.68 -4.13 3.84
C PHE A 104 10.23 -5.49 4.38
N ILE A 105 10.01 -6.48 3.50
CA ILE A 105 9.69 -7.86 3.90
C ILE A 105 10.76 -8.42 4.84
N ASN A 106 12.04 -8.25 4.49
CA ASN A 106 13.15 -8.74 5.32
C ASN A 106 13.17 -8.06 6.71
N CYS A 107 12.84 -6.78 6.78
CA CYS A 107 12.74 -6.04 8.04
C CYS A 107 11.60 -6.56 8.92
N MET A 108 10.40 -6.75 8.35
CA MET A 108 9.23 -7.29 9.08
C MET A 108 9.51 -8.70 9.60
N ASN A 109 10.10 -9.56 8.79
CA ASN A 109 10.50 -10.90 9.20
C ASN A 109 11.48 -10.88 10.37
N ASN A 110 12.46 -9.97 10.36
CA ASN A 110 13.40 -9.83 11.48
C ASN A 110 12.70 -9.36 12.77
N PHE A 111 11.78 -8.41 12.66
CA PHE A 111 10.98 -7.95 13.80
C PHE A 111 10.14 -9.10 14.39
N SER A 112 9.38 -9.83 13.55
CA SER A 112 8.58 -10.97 14.02
C SER A 112 9.45 -12.07 14.66
N ASN A 113 10.61 -12.37 14.07
CA ASN A 113 11.52 -13.39 14.60
C ASN A 113 12.15 -13.01 15.95
N THR A 114 12.40 -11.73 16.18
CA THR A 114 13.01 -11.24 17.43
C THR A 114 12.00 -11.05 18.55
N LYS A 115 10.68 -11.17 18.25
CA LYS A 115 9.57 -11.02 19.21
C LYS A 115 9.73 -9.77 20.08
N GLN A 116 10.14 -8.67 19.45
CA GLN A 116 10.29 -7.38 20.13
C GLN A 116 8.93 -6.87 20.60
N PRO A 117 8.89 -6.15 21.74
CA PRO A 117 7.65 -5.57 22.22
C PRO A 117 7.12 -4.50 21.26
N THR A 118 5.79 -4.38 21.22
CA THR A 118 5.09 -3.29 20.53
C THR A 118 4.85 -2.11 21.48
N PHE A 119 4.31 -1.00 20.95
CA PHE A 119 4.03 0.21 21.71
C PHE A 119 2.81 0.06 22.63
N ASN A 120 2.78 0.86 23.70
CA ASN A 120 1.69 0.84 24.68
C ASN A 120 0.35 1.25 24.07
N GLY A 121 -0.71 0.50 24.37
CA GLY A 121 -2.06 0.78 23.87
C GLY A 121 -2.32 0.30 22.44
N ASN A 122 -1.38 -0.42 21.82
CA ASN A 122 -1.61 -1.08 20.55
C ASN A 122 -2.75 -2.11 20.67
N THR A 123 -3.76 -2.01 19.81
CA THR A 123 -4.88 -2.95 19.72
C THR A 123 -4.75 -3.98 18.59
N CYS A 124 -3.72 -3.87 17.75
CA CYS A 124 -3.41 -4.84 16.71
C CYS A 124 -2.44 -5.91 17.19
N ASP A 125 -2.59 -7.13 16.68
CA ASP A 125 -1.52 -8.14 16.74
C ASP A 125 -0.44 -7.79 15.69
N PRO A 126 0.83 -7.54 16.09
CA PRO A 126 1.88 -7.22 15.14
C PRO A 126 2.16 -8.32 14.12
N ASP A 127 2.00 -9.60 14.49
CA ASP A 127 2.23 -10.71 13.55
C ASP A 127 1.11 -10.73 12.48
N GLU A 128 -0.15 -10.45 12.85
CA GLU A 128 -1.27 -10.31 11.90
C GLU A 128 -1.05 -9.15 10.92
N VAL A 129 -0.59 -8.01 11.43
CA VAL A 129 -0.27 -6.83 10.59
C VAL A 129 0.83 -7.17 9.58
N ILE A 130 1.85 -7.94 9.98
CA ILE A 130 2.93 -8.38 9.10
C ILE A 130 2.39 -9.31 8.01
N ASP A 131 1.52 -10.26 8.34
CA ASP A 131 0.93 -11.18 7.36
C ASP A 131 0.15 -10.40 6.28
N VAL A 132 -0.68 -9.46 6.71
CA VAL A 132 -1.50 -8.63 5.82
C VAL A 132 -0.64 -7.76 4.91
N ILE A 133 0.38 -7.10 5.47
CA ILE A 133 1.29 -6.26 4.68
C ILE A 133 2.12 -7.10 3.72
N SER A 134 2.56 -8.31 4.14
CA SER A 134 3.36 -9.20 3.30
C SER A 134 2.63 -9.62 2.03
N ILE A 135 1.31 -9.89 2.11
CA ILE A 135 0.48 -10.17 0.92
C ILE A 135 0.54 -9.01 -0.09
N VAL A 136 0.43 -7.76 0.39
CA VAL A 136 0.48 -6.58 -0.47
C VAL A 136 1.88 -6.40 -1.07
N MET A 137 2.93 -6.63 -0.29
CA MET A 137 4.31 -6.49 -0.76
C MET A 137 4.72 -7.57 -1.75
N ASP A 138 4.22 -8.81 -1.59
CA ASP A 138 4.41 -9.87 -2.58
C ASP A 138 3.75 -9.54 -3.91
N ALA A 139 2.53 -8.99 -3.87
CA ALA A 139 1.87 -8.48 -5.07
C ALA A 139 2.66 -7.33 -5.71
N ALA A 140 3.20 -6.40 -4.91
CA ALA A 140 4.06 -5.32 -5.40
C ALA A 140 5.36 -5.83 -6.03
N LEU A 141 6.00 -6.87 -5.46
CA LEU A 141 7.17 -7.52 -6.04
C LEU A 141 6.86 -8.15 -7.41
N ILE A 142 5.73 -8.86 -7.52
CA ILE A 142 5.29 -9.46 -8.79
C ILE A 142 5.04 -8.35 -9.82
N ALA A 143 4.26 -7.33 -9.46
CA ALA A 143 3.97 -6.21 -10.34
C ALA A 143 5.25 -5.47 -10.75
N GLY A 144 6.18 -5.22 -9.84
CA GLY A 144 7.47 -4.57 -10.12
C GLY A 144 8.42 -5.39 -11.00
N ARG A 145 8.25 -6.73 -11.08
CA ARG A 145 8.97 -7.58 -12.05
C ARG A 145 8.39 -7.46 -13.45
N VAL A 146 7.06 -7.37 -13.55
CA VAL A 146 6.32 -7.27 -14.82
C VAL A 146 6.45 -5.87 -15.42
N PHE A 147 6.25 -4.84 -14.61
CA PHE A 147 6.21 -3.43 -15.04
C PHE A 147 7.52 -2.69 -14.82
N ARG A 148 8.67 -3.39 -14.83
CA ARG A 148 9.98 -2.76 -14.64
C ARG A 148 10.08 -1.49 -15.50
N LYS A 149 10.23 -0.34 -14.83
CA LYS A 149 10.66 0.88 -15.51
C LYS A 149 12.07 0.61 -16.09
N PRO A 150 12.33 1.00 -17.35
CA PRO A 150 13.67 0.92 -17.92
C PRO A 150 14.68 1.74 -17.11
#